data_AF-A0A2V8X6T5-F1
#
_entry.id   AF-A0A2V8X6T5-F1
#
_cell.length_a   1.000
_cell.length_b   1.000
_cell.length_c   1.000
_cell.angle_alpha   90.00
_cell.angle_beta   90.00
_cell.angle_gamma   90.00
#
_symmetry.space_group_name_H-M   'P 1'
#
loop_
_entity.id
_entity.type
_entity.pdbx_description
1 polymer ?
#
loop_
_entity_poly.entity_id
_entity_poly.type
_entity_poly.pdbx_seq_one_letter_code
_entity_poly.pdbx_strand_id
1 'polypeptide(L)'
;MQRTCFCVLLLLVLAFATPGFTQTGNGAPNGAHYNLNIIGVENPKTDPLTGSDRHTIFVALGNKNSAVTSKIYLTQGDFQVCDGNAFDAAYDCSGNQIQSQGAVFQLPCNTNIPADITCAAGTVSASYEVWARALGKPGGSVTVTTCATDPTTGEVVCSSENVMLVRGKGKQTFTNVTNELTSIYASFDGGLTYQRVALFSGGFYDFFWQYANSGLRLLQLRFYLL
;
A
#
# COMPACT_ATOMS: atom_id res chain seq x y z
N MET A 1 -48.57 -33.75 43.17
CA MET A 1 -47.29 -33.08 43.48
C MET A 1 -46.27 -33.50 42.42
N GLN A 2 -46.16 -32.73 41.35
CA GLN A 2 -45.37 -33.08 40.17
C GLN A 2 -44.12 -32.19 40.14
N ARG A 3 -42.95 -32.83 40.22
CA ARG A 3 -41.64 -32.19 40.39
C ARG A 3 -41.17 -31.64 39.04
N THR A 4 -41.02 -30.33 38.94
CA THR A 4 -40.40 -29.64 37.80
C THR A 4 -38.88 -29.86 37.83
N CYS A 5 -38.35 -30.47 36.78
CA CYS A 5 -36.92 -30.71 36.57
C CYS A 5 -36.35 -29.55 35.75
N PHE A 6 -35.51 -28.72 36.37
CA PHE A 6 -34.82 -27.59 35.72
C PHE A 6 -33.63 -28.14 34.92
N CYS A 7 -33.73 -28.17 33.59
CA CYS A 7 -32.57 -28.42 32.72
C CYS A 7 -31.84 -27.10 32.47
N VAL A 8 -30.67 -26.94 33.08
CA VAL A 8 -29.74 -25.85 32.79
C VAL A 8 -28.96 -26.22 31.53
N LEU A 9 -29.22 -25.50 30.42
CA LEU A 9 -28.47 -25.63 29.19
C LEU A 9 -27.15 -24.84 29.34
N LEU A 10 -26.01 -25.54 29.42
CA LEU A 10 -24.69 -24.92 29.40
C LEU A 10 -24.31 -24.58 27.95
N LEU A 11 -24.35 -23.29 27.58
CA LEU A 11 -23.81 -22.78 26.32
C LEU A 11 -22.28 -22.73 26.41
N LEU A 12 -21.60 -23.62 25.69
CA LEU A 12 -20.15 -23.61 25.52
C LEU A 12 -19.76 -22.50 24.53
N VAL A 13 -19.23 -21.38 25.03
CA VAL A 13 -18.66 -20.31 24.19
C VAL A 13 -17.24 -20.72 23.80
N LEU A 14 -17.06 -21.20 22.58
CA LEU A 14 -15.72 -21.34 21.98
C LEU A 14 -15.17 -19.94 21.67
N ALA A 15 -14.29 -19.44 22.53
CA ALA A 15 -13.50 -18.26 22.24
C ALA A 15 -12.44 -18.63 21.19
N PHE A 16 -12.66 -18.24 19.93
CA PHE A 16 -11.62 -18.26 18.90
C PHE A 16 -10.58 -17.18 19.26
N ALA A 17 -9.45 -17.61 19.83
CA ALA A 17 -8.30 -16.74 19.99
C ALA A 17 -7.68 -16.51 18.60
N THR A 18 -7.99 -15.38 17.96
CA THR A 18 -7.23 -14.92 16.81
C THR A 18 -5.80 -14.63 17.27
N PRO A 19 -4.75 -15.13 16.58
CA PRO A 19 -3.38 -14.79 16.94
C PRO A 19 -3.19 -13.27 16.82
N GLY A 20 -3.04 -12.60 17.97
CA GLY A 20 -2.66 -11.20 18.01
C GLY A 20 -1.17 -11.07 17.71
N PHE A 21 -0.80 -10.32 16.68
CA PHE A 21 0.61 -10.00 16.43
C PHE A 21 1.17 -9.20 17.60
N THR A 22 2.25 -9.69 18.21
CA THR A 22 2.97 -8.95 19.24
C THR A 22 3.74 -7.81 18.57
N GLN A 23 3.38 -6.56 18.89
CA GLN A 23 4.12 -5.40 18.39
C GLN A 23 5.54 -5.39 18.99
N THR A 24 6.54 -5.26 18.13
CA THR A 24 7.94 -5.11 18.58
C THR A 24 8.22 -3.70 19.05
N GLY A 25 9.38 -3.49 19.68
CA GLY A 25 9.86 -2.14 20.04
C GLY A 25 10.04 -1.17 18.86
N ASN A 26 9.87 -1.60 17.60
CA ASN A 26 9.85 -0.73 16.42
C ASN A 26 8.44 -0.37 15.92
N GLY A 27 7.38 -0.88 16.56
CA GLY A 27 5.97 -0.63 16.22
C GLY A 27 5.36 -1.57 15.17
N ALA A 28 6.16 -2.36 14.45
CA ALA A 28 5.63 -3.32 13.46
C ALA A 28 5.37 -4.72 14.07
N PRO A 29 4.53 -5.54 13.41
CA PRO A 29 4.38 -6.95 13.70
C PRO A 29 5.70 -7.72 13.66
N ASN A 30 5.75 -8.80 14.43
CA ASN A 30 6.76 -9.84 14.31
C ASN A 30 6.39 -10.80 13.17
N GLY A 31 7.40 -11.33 12.47
CA GLY A 31 7.22 -12.40 11.48
C GLY A 31 7.91 -12.12 10.15
N ALA A 32 7.77 -13.10 9.24
CA ALA A 32 8.21 -12.98 7.86
C ALA A 32 7.44 -11.85 7.17
N HIS A 33 8.17 -11.04 6.40
CA HIS A 33 7.59 -9.93 5.66
C HIS A 33 8.42 -9.63 4.42
N TYR A 34 7.76 -9.12 3.39
CA TYR A 34 8.44 -8.45 2.30
C TYR A 34 8.78 -7.01 2.73
N ASN A 35 10.01 -6.56 2.48
CA ASN A 35 10.43 -5.20 2.78
C ASN A 35 10.56 -4.43 1.48
N LEU A 36 10.01 -3.22 1.38
CA LEU A 36 10.23 -2.31 0.27
C LEU A 36 10.83 -1.00 0.79
N ASN A 37 11.92 -0.54 0.17
CA ASN A 37 12.51 0.76 0.43
C ASN A 37 12.23 1.70 -0.74
N ILE A 38 11.58 2.83 -0.49
CA ILE A 38 11.41 3.89 -1.49
C ILE A 38 12.36 5.02 -1.13
N ILE A 39 13.34 5.27 -2.00
CA ILE A 39 14.49 6.13 -1.74
C ILE A 39 14.39 7.38 -2.62
N GLY A 40 14.30 8.54 -1.96
CA GLY A 40 14.36 9.82 -2.64
C GLY A 40 15.80 10.16 -3.05
N VAL A 41 16.02 10.39 -4.34
CA VAL A 41 17.32 10.77 -4.90
C VAL A 41 17.29 12.15 -5.56
N GLU A 42 18.39 12.90 -5.43
CA GLU A 42 18.56 14.22 -6.06
C GLU A 42 18.87 14.08 -7.55
N ASN A 43 19.67 13.08 -7.90
CA ASN A 43 20.04 12.76 -9.28
C ASN A 43 19.25 11.53 -9.75
N PRO A 44 18.54 11.64 -10.89
CA PRO A 44 17.88 10.50 -11.52
C PRO A 44 18.81 9.30 -11.71
N LYS A 45 18.24 8.09 -11.60
CA LYS A 45 18.95 6.87 -11.99
C LYS A 45 18.92 6.74 -13.52
N THR A 46 20.06 6.38 -14.10
CA THR A 46 20.21 6.17 -15.55
C THR A 46 20.15 4.70 -15.95
N ASP A 47 20.37 3.80 -15.00
CA ASP A 47 20.17 2.37 -15.21
C ASP A 47 18.66 2.08 -15.19
N PRO A 48 18.12 1.22 -16.07
CA PRO A 48 16.69 0.91 -16.10
C PRO A 48 16.16 0.28 -14.80
N LEU A 49 16.98 -0.51 -14.11
CA LEU A 49 16.59 -1.22 -12.87
C LEU A 49 15.37 -2.17 -12.99
N THR A 50 14.99 -2.54 -14.22
CA THR A 50 13.97 -3.55 -14.52
C THR A 50 14.45 -4.96 -14.16
N GLY A 51 13.58 -5.78 -13.57
CA GLY A 51 13.87 -7.19 -13.28
C GLY A 51 14.98 -7.40 -12.24
N SER A 52 15.17 -6.42 -11.36
CA SER A 52 16.11 -6.58 -10.25
C SER A 52 15.37 -7.08 -9.01
N ASP A 53 15.87 -8.12 -8.34
CA ASP A 53 15.41 -8.57 -7.01
C ASP A 53 15.65 -7.50 -5.90
N ARG A 54 15.86 -6.26 -6.31
CA ARG A 54 16.09 -5.13 -5.44
C ARG A 54 14.73 -4.73 -4.92
N HIS A 55 14.53 -5.00 -3.65
CA HIS A 55 13.45 -4.51 -2.80
C HIS A 55 13.48 -2.97 -2.62
N THR A 56 13.75 -2.21 -3.68
CA THR A 56 14.06 -0.78 -3.67
C THR A 56 13.55 -0.08 -4.91
N ILE A 57 12.91 1.07 -4.71
CA ILE A 57 12.46 1.98 -5.77
C ILE A 57 13.14 3.35 -5.55
N PHE A 58 13.60 3.98 -6.62
CA PHE A 58 14.16 5.32 -6.62
C PHE A 58 13.16 6.31 -7.18
N VAL A 59 12.91 7.37 -6.42
CA VAL A 59 11.95 8.43 -6.74
C VAL A 59 12.61 9.80 -6.64
N ALA A 60 11.97 10.80 -7.23
CA ALA A 60 12.43 12.17 -7.14
C ALA A 60 12.43 12.65 -5.69
N LEU A 61 13.48 13.39 -5.31
CA LEU A 61 13.60 14.00 -4.01
C LEU A 61 13.29 15.49 -4.10
N GLY A 62 12.19 15.91 -3.47
CA GLY A 62 11.86 17.32 -3.34
C GLY A 62 12.67 17.98 -2.23
N ASN A 63 12.32 19.22 -1.92
CA ASN A 63 12.87 19.91 -0.77
C ASN A 63 11.83 19.96 0.36
N LYS A 64 12.23 20.43 1.54
CA LYS A 64 11.36 20.43 2.73
C LYS A 64 10.12 21.32 2.59
N ASN A 65 10.13 22.25 1.64
CA ASN A 65 9.11 23.27 1.45
C ASN A 65 8.32 23.06 0.15
N SER A 66 8.70 22.09 -0.69
CA SER A 66 8.09 21.86 -1.99
C SER A 66 8.27 20.39 -2.39
N ALA A 67 7.14 19.72 -2.57
CA ALA A 67 7.09 18.33 -3.01
C ALA A 67 7.42 18.23 -4.50
N VAL A 68 8.10 17.15 -4.87
CA VAL A 68 8.11 16.63 -6.24
C VAL A 68 7.38 15.29 -6.24
N THR A 69 6.61 15.03 -7.30
CA THR A 69 5.78 13.84 -7.40
C THR A 69 6.40 12.82 -8.34
N SER A 70 6.53 11.58 -7.87
CA SER A 70 6.80 10.41 -8.70
C SER A 70 5.58 9.49 -8.70
N LYS A 71 5.37 8.74 -9.79
CA LYS A 71 4.37 7.68 -9.85
C LYS A 71 5.04 6.33 -9.65
N ILE A 72 4.44 5.50 -8.81
CA ILE A 72 4.80 4.08 -8.66
C ILE A 72 3.56 3.29 -9.07
N TYR A 73 3.58 2.74 -10.27
CA TYR A 73 2.47 1.95 -10.81
C TYR A 73 2.40 0.60 -10.12
N LEU A 74 1.18 0.10 -10.00
CA LEU A 74 0.84 -1.11 -9.28
C LEU A 74 0.34 -2.16 -10.26
N THR A 75 0.95 -3.34 -10.22
CA THR A 75 0.51 -4.51 -11.00
C THR A 75 0.10 -5.64 -10.06
N GLN A 76 -0.78 -6.51 -10.54
CA GLN A 76 -1.27 -7.62 -9.73
C GLN A 76 -0.31 -8.81 -9.76
N GLY A 77 0.05 -9.33 -8.59
CA GLY A 77 0.85 -10.56 -8.45
C GLY A 77 1.61 -10.64 -7.13
N ASP A 78 2.64 -11.47 -7.01
CA ASP A 78 3.47 -11.54 -5.79
C ASP A 78 4.19 -10.21 -5.50
N PHE A 79 4.54 -9.98 -4.23
CA PHE A 79 5.32 -8.80 -3.82
C PHE A 79 6.69 -8.77 -4.49
N GLN A 80 6.91 -7.83 -5.41
CA GLN A 80 8.21 -7.60 -6.02
C GLN A 80 8.29 -6.22 -6.68
N VAL A 81 9.50 -5.69 -6.81
CA VAL A 81 9.75 -4.51 -7.64
C VAL A 81 9.97 -4.99 -9.08
N CYS A 82 9.05 -4.67 -9.98
CA CYS A 82 9.24 -4.96 -11.41
C CYS A 82 10.22 -3.96 -12.04
N ASP A 83 10.08 -2.69 -11.64
CA ASP A 83 10.87 -1.57 -12.12
C ASP A 83 11.19 -0.63 -10.96
N GLY A 84 12.48 -0.51 -10.64
CA GLY A 84 12.97 0.30 -9.53
C GLY A 84 13.22 1.76 -9.87
N ASN A 85 12.98 2.21 -11.11
CA ASN A 85 13.33 3.54 -11.57
C ASN A 85 12.08 4.38 -11.89
N ALA A 86 11.89 5.51 -11.20
CA ALA A 86 10.76 6.40 -11.48
C ALA A 86 11.06 7.53 -12.50
N PHE A 87 12.23 7.49 -13.12
CA PHE A 87 12.74 8.57 -14.00
C PHE A 87 12.73 8.22 -15.49
N ASP A 88 12.39 6.99 -15.84
CA ASP A 88 12.28 6.45 -17.19
C ASP A 88 10.96 5.69 -17.36
N ALA A 89 10.77 5.10 -18.55
CA ALA A 89 9.57 4.36 -18.90
C ALA A 89 9.31 3.20 -17.94
N ALA A 90 8.05 3.02 -17.55
CA ALA A 90 7.67 2.03 -16.54
C ALA A 90 7.42 0.67 -17.18
N TYR A 91 8.08 -0.39 -16.69
CA TYR A 91 7.91 -1.77 -17.16
C TYR A 91 7.30 -2.69 -16.11
N ASP A 92 6.33 -3.51 -16.52
CA ASP A 92 5.79 -4.58 -15.67
C ASP A 92 6.80 -5.73 -15.49
N CYS A 93 6.46 -6.68 -14.62
CA CYS A 93 7.32 -7.84 -14.33
C CYS A 93 7.46 -8.81 -15.52
N SER A 94 6.69 -8.64 -16.59
CA SER A 94 6.82 -9.38 -17.85
C SER A 94 7.66 -8.62 -18.88
N GLY A 95 8.15 -7.42 -18.55
CA GLY A 95 8.95 -6.58 -19.43
C GLY A 95 8.13 -5.77 -20.44
N ASN A 96 6.81 -5.64 -20.25
CA ASN A 96 5.98 -4.77 -21.08
C ASN A 96 6.04 -3.35 -20.55
N GLN A 97 6.26 -2.37 -21.45
CA GLN A 97 6.10 -0.97 -21.08
C GLN A 97 4.63 -0.69 -20.81
N ILE A 98 4.30 -0.25 -19.59
CA ILE A 98 2.93 0.08 -19.21
C ILE A 98 2.67 1.58 -19.23
N GLN A 99 3.70 2.41 -19.01
CA GLN A 99 3.58 3.86 -18.92
C GLN A 99 4.83 4.56 -19.46
N SER A 100 4.69 5.84 -19.83
CA SER A 100 5.79 6.63 -20.40
C SER A 100 6.85 7.02 -19.36
N GLN A 101 6.49 7.09 -18.08
CA GLN A 101 7.43 7.33 -16.99
C GLN A 101 6.91 6.82 -15.63
N GLY A 102 7.72 6.09 -14.87
CA GLY A 102 7.44 5.74 -13.48
C GLY A 102 8.04 4.40 -13.06
N ALA A 103 8.05 4.13 -11.76
CA ALA A 103 8.47 2.84 -11.22
C ALA A 103 7.28 1.87 -11.18
N VAL A 104 7.54 0.57 -10.97
CA VAL A 104 6.49 -0.46 -10.90
C VAL A 104 6.71 -1.39 -9.73
N PHE A 105 5.68 -1.54 -8.89
CA PHE A 105 5.63 -2.49 -7.80
C PHE A 105 4.46 -3.46 -7.99
N GLN A 106 4.74 -4.75 -7.88
CA GLN A 106 3.73 -5.79 -7.96
C GLN A 106 3.27 -6.19 -6.56
N LEU A 107 1.96 -6.38 -6.39
CA LEU A 107 1.35 -6.83 -5.15
C LEU A 107 0.00 -7.50 -5.43
N PRO A 108 -0.48 -8.43 -4.58
CA PRO A 108 -1.74 -9.10 -4.80
C PRO A 108 -2.90 -8.16 -4.43
N CYS A 109 -4.12 -8.46 -4.89
CA CYS A 109 -5.29 -7.78 -4.34
C CYS A 109 -5.43 -8.13 -2.84
N ASN A 110 -5.60 -7.13 -1.99
CA ASN A 110 -5.66 -7.33 -0.54
C ASN A 110 -7.06 -7.77 -0.09
N THR A 111 -7.15 -8.95 0.53
CA THR A 111 -8.41 -9.44 1.12
C THR A 111 -8.58 -9.05 2.60
N ASN A 112 -7.58 -8.39 3.21
CA ASN A 112 -7.60 -7.93 4.60
C ASN A 112 -7.91 -6.43 4.73
N ILE A 113 -8.91 -5.95 3.99
CA ILE A 113 -9.40 -4.58 4.09
C ILE A 113 -10.93 -4.57 4.11
N PRO A 114 -11.56 -3.60 4.79
CA PRO A 114 -13.01 -3.46 4.78
C PRO A 114 -13.46 -2.78 3.48
N ALA A 115 -13.29 -3.46 2.35
CA ALA A 115 -13.66 -2.94 1.02
C ALA A 115 -15.13 -3.21 0.69
N ASP A 116 -15.82 -2.20 0.16
CA ASP A 116 -17.16 -2.32 -0.41
C ASP A 116 -17.11 -3.02 -1.77
N ILE A 117 -16.06 -2.73 -2.56
CA ILE A 117 -15.74 -3.43 -3.81
C ILE A 117 -14.46 -4.23 -3.59
N THR A 118 -14.61 -5.55 -3.56
CA THR A 118 -13.58 -6.50 -3.12
C THR A 118 -12.81 -7.13 -4.29
N CYS A 119 -11.77 -7.90 -3.97
CA CYS A 119 -10.99 -8.64 -4.96
C CYS A 119 -11.88 -9.54 -5.84
N ALA A 120 -11.69 -9.45 -7.15
CA ALA A 120 -12.43 -10.28 -8.10
C ALA A 120 -12.03 -11.76 -7.96
N ALA A 121 -13.01 -12.66 -8.05
CA ALA A 121 -12.77 -14.10 -8.01
C ALA A 121 -11.84 -14.54 -9.17
N GLY A 122 -10.93 -15.48 -8.88
CA GLY A 122 -9.97 -15.98 -9.87
C GLY A 122 -8.79 -15.06 -10.17
N THR A 123 -8.66 -13.93 -9.45
CA THR A 123 -7.49 -13.05 -9.53
C THR A 123 -6.47 -13.35 -8.43
N VAL A 124 -5.22 -12.93 -8.63
CA VAL A 124 -4.18 -13.10 -7.61
C VAL A 124 -4.48 -12.18 -6.42
N SER A 125 -4.81 -12.80 -5.29
CA SER A 125 -5.21 -12.11 -4.06
C SER A 125 -4.57 -12.77 -2.83
N ALA A 126 -4.38 -11.99 -1.77
CA ALA A 126 -3.84 -12.46 -0.51
C ALA A 126 -4.34 -11.59 0.65
N SER A 127 -4.35 -12.14 1.85
CA SER A 127 -4.62 -11.42 3.09
C SER A 127 -3.31 -10.86 3.64
N TYR A 128 -3.16 -9.54 3.75
CA TYR A 128 -1.92 -8.95 4.27
C TYR A 128 -2.11 -7.58 4.93
N GLU A 129 -1.12 -7.20 5.75
CA GLU A 129 -0.98 -5.86 6.31
C GLU A 129 0.23 -5.13 5.74
N VAL A 130 0.10 -3.81 5.59
CA VAL A 130 1.17 -2.91 5.17
C VAL A 130 1.52 -1.97 6.32
N TRP A 131 2.81 -1.92 6.66
CA TRP A 131 3.33 -1.09 7.73
C TRP A 131 4.42 -0.16 7.19
N ALA A 132 4.33 1.12 7.51
CA ALA A 132 5.21 2.15 6.97
C ALA A 132 5.95 2.94 8.05
N ARG A 133 7.17 3.39 7.73
CA ARG A 133 7.88 4.41 8.52
C ARG A 133 8.81 5.27 7.67
N ALA A 134 8.93 6.53 8.05
CA ALA A 134 9.89 7.46 7.48
C ALA A 134 11.27 7.30 8.14
N LEU A 135 12.35 7.23 7.34
CA LEU A 135 13.73 7.06 7.78
C LEU A 135 14.69 8.05 7.07
N GLY A 136 15.97 7.96 7.40
CA GLY A 136 17.02 8.83 6.85
C GLY A 136 17.13 10.16 7.59
N LYS A 137 17.55 11.20 6.87
CA LYS A 137 17.82 12.54 7.43
C LYS A 137 16.52 13.21 7.93
N PRO A 138 16.50 13.75 9.17
CA PRO A 138 15.35 14.48 9.71
C PRO A 138 14.89 15.71 8.91
N GLY A 139 13.57 15.93 8.97
CA GLY A 139 12.87 17.11 8.46
C GLY A 139 12.29 16.98 7.05
N GLY A 140 12.29 15.78 6.46
CA GLY A 140 11.57 15.50 5.23
C GLY A 140 10.24 14.81 5.49
N SER A 141 9.32 14.88 4.54
CA SER A 141 8.04 14.18 4.60
C SER A 141 7.64 13.62 3.23
N VAL A 142 6.67 12.72 3.24
CA VAL A 142 6.01 12.22 2.05
C VAL A 142 4.51 12.15 2.28
N THR A 143 3.74 12.44 1.24
CA THR A 143 2.35 12.04 1.13
C THR A 143 2.23 11.00 0.02
N VAL A 144 1.67 9.84 0.32
CA VAL A 144 1.40 8.77 -0.64
C VAL A 144 -0.10 8.63 -0.80
N THR A 145 -0.60 8.75 -2.02
CA THR A 145 -2.02 8.65 -2.35
C THR A 145 -2.22 7.59 -3.42
N THR A 146 -3.11 6.64 -3.17
CA THR A 146 -3.48 5.63 -4.17
C THR A 146 -4.42 6.26 -5.19
N CYS A 147 -4.11 6.12 -6.47
CA CYS A 147 -4.90 6.64 -7.58
C CYS A 147 -5.06 5.56 -8.66
N ALA A 148 -6.04 5.73 -9.54
CA ALA A 148 -6.26 4.88 -10.70
C ALA A 148 -7.05 5.64 -11.76
N THR A 149 -7.24 5.03 -12.93
CA THR A 149 -8.02 5.60 -14.03
C THR A 149 -9.42 4.98 -14.06
N ASP A 150 -10.44 5.83 -14.19
CA ASP A 150 -11.82 5.41 -14.42
C ASP A 150 -11.98 4.94 -15.89
N PRO A 151 -12.43 3.70 -16.15
CA PRO A 151 -12.61 3.17 -17.51
C PRO A 151 -13.71 3.87 -18.32
N THR A 152 -14.64 4.56 -17.66
CA THR A 152 -15.77 5.22 -18.31
C THR A 152 -15.39 6.61 -18.83
N THR A 153 -14.63 7.35 -18.02
CA THR A 153 -14.27 8.76 -18.30
C THR A 153 -12.84 8.92 -18.80
N GLY A 154 -11.95 7.97 -18.50
CA GLY A 154 -10.51 8.10 -18.75
C GLY A 154 -9.79 9.03 -17.77
N GLU A 155 -10.49 9.54 -16.75
CA GLU A 155 -9.94 10.47 -15.77
C GLU A 155 -9.21 9.73 -14.63
N VAL A 156 -8.19 10.38 -14.09
CA VAL A 156 -7.48 9.90 -12.91
C VAL A 156 -8.29 10.24 -11.66
N VAL A 157 -8.67 9.21 -10.90
CA VAL A 157 -9.32 9.31 -9.61
C VAL A 157 -8.32 8.95 -8.52
N CYS A 158 -8.06 9.89 -7.61
CA CYS A 158 -7.23 9.66 -6.44
C CYS A 158 -8.08 9.47 -5.19
N SER A 159 -7.63 8.56 -4.32
CA SER A 159 -8.24 8.31 -3.01
C SER A 159 -8.32 9.59 -2.18
N SER A 160 -9.43 9.75 -1.46
CA SER A 160 -9.59 10.81 -0.46
C SER A 160 -8.81 10.52 0.83
N GLU A 161 -8.40 9.27 1.03
CA GLU A 161 -7.44 8.88 2.07
C GLU A 161 -6.02 8.84 1.51
N ASN A 162 -5.05 9.20 2.36
CA ASN A 162 -3.64 9.18 2.01
C ASN A 162 -2.78 8.88 3.24
N VAL A 163 -1.54 8.45 3.00
CA VAL A 163 -0.52 8.25 4.03
C VAL A 163 0.38 9.48 4.06
N MET A 164 0.38 10.22 5.16
CA MET A 164 1.37 11.28 5.39
C MET A 164 2.38 10.82 6.45
N LEU A 165 3.65 10.75 6.07
CA LEU A 165 4.73 10.35 6.97
C LEU A 165 5.79 11.43 7.03
N VAL A 166 6.15 11.82 8.24
CA VAL A 166 7.16 12.84 8.52
C VAL A 166 8.35 12.19 9.19
N ARG A 167 9.56 12.44 8.68
CA ARG A 167 10.80 12.03 9.36
C ARG A 167 11.13 13.04 10.46
N GLY A 168 10.70 12.75 11.68
CA GLY A 168 11.03 13.52 12.89
C GLY A 168 12.48 13.35 13.34
N LYS A 169 12.83 13.84 14.54
CA LYS A 169 14.09 13.47 15.22
C LYS A 169 13.90 12.14 15.98
N GLY A 170 15.00 11.47 16.31
CA GLY A 170 14.97 10.23 17.11
C GLY A 170 14.51 9.00 16.33
N LYS A 171 14.09 7.97 17.07
CA LYS A 171 13.59 6.69 16.53
C LYS A 171 12.24 6.91 15.85
N GLN A 172 12.01 6.24 14.73
CA GLN A 172 10.72 6.22 14.04
C GLN A 172 10.14 4.82 14.15
N THR A 173 8.86 4.75 14.47
CA THR A 173 8.10 3.51 14.58
C THR A 173 7.27 3.31 13.33
N PHE A 174 6.94 2.05 13.06
CA PHE A 174 5.99 1.72 12.02
C PHE A 174 4.56 2.08 12.41
N THR A 175 3.77 2.45 11.41
CA THR A 175 2.32 2.62 11.50
C THR A 175 1.65 1.75 10.45
N ASN A 176 0.49 1.18 10.79
CA ASN A 176 -0.31 0.43 9.83
C ASN A 176 -0.89 1.43 8.80
N VAL A 177 -0.72 1.13 7.51
CA VAL A 177 -1.17 1.93 6.36
C VAL A 177 -1.87 1.05 5.32
N THR A 178 -2.40 -0.10 5.78
CA THR A 178 -2.93 -1.15 4.91
C THR A 178 -4.07 -0.61 4.06
N ASN A 179 -5.02 0.10 4.66
CA ASN A 179 -6.19 0.61 3.96
C ASN A 179 -5.79 1.60 2.86
N GLU A 180 -4.97 2.59 3.21
CA GLU A 180 -4.63 3.71 2.34
C GLU A 180 -3.77 3.29 1.14
N LEU A 181 -2.86 2.32 1.32
CA LEU A 181 -1.97 1.85 0.25
C LEU A 181 -2.52 0.68 -0.56
N THR A 182 -3.60 0.03 -0.10
CA THR A 182 -4.18 -1.15 -0.78
C THR A 182 -5.63 -0.97 -1.21
N SER A 183 -6.12 0.27 -1.23
CA SER A 183 -7.44 0.62 -1.75
C SER A 183 -7.53 2.06 -2.23
N ILE A 184 -8.60 2.36 -2.97
CA ILE A 184 -9.08 3.71 -3.25
C ILE A 184 -10.32 3.94 -2.38
N TYR A 185 -10.33 5.05 -1.62
CA TYR A 185 -11.52 5.54 -0.95
C TYR A 185 -12.07 6.74 -1.71
N ALA A 186 -13.13 6.52 -2.50
CA ALA A 186 -13.66 7.53 -3.41
C ALA A 186 -15.19 7.57 -3.37
N SER A 187 -15.73 8.70 -3.82
CA SER A 187 -17.16 8.88 -4.01
C SER A 187 -17.52 8.83 -5.49
N PHE A 188 -18.57 8.08 -5.81
CA PHE A 188 -19.08 7.92 -7.17
C PHE A 188 -20.39 8.68 -7.41
N ASP A 189 -20.92 9.36 -6.39
CA ASP A 189 -22.22 10.04 -6.39
C ASP A 189 -22.09 11.54 -6.06
N GLY A 190 -20.94 12.14 -6.37
CA GLY A 190 -20.70 13.57 -6.17
C GLY A 190 -20.41 13.97 -4.72
N GLY A 191 -19.89 13.05 -3.91
CA GLY A 191 -19.44 13.31 -2.53
C GLY A 191 -20.43 12.92 -1.44
N LEU A 192 -21.53 12.24 -1.77
CA LEU A 192 -22.59 11.90 -0.82
C LEU A 192 -22.29 10.59 -0.09
N THR A 193 -21.73 9.61 -0.79
CA THR A 193 -21.26 8.35 -0.22
C THR A 193 -19.85 8.05 -0.70
N TYR A 194 -19.06 7.45 0.19
CA TYR A 194 -17.70 7.00 -0.11
C TYR A 194 -17.65 5.49 0.00
N GLN A 195 -17.00 4.88 -0.98
CA GLN A 195 -16.78 3.45 -1.05
C GLN A 195 -15.28 3.17 -1.06
N ARG A 196 -14.89 2.09 -0.38
CA ARG A 196 -13.55 1.55 -0.43
C ARG A 196 -13.48 0.47 -1.51
N VAL A 197 -12.62 0.70 -2.49
CA VAL A 197 -12.40 -0.16 -3.65
C VAL A 197 -11.01 -0.77 -3.54
N ALA A 198 -10.93 -2.10 -3.41
CA ALA A 198 -9.66 -2.80 -3.32
C ALA A 198 -8.82 -2.59 -4.61
N LEU A 199 -7.49 -2.58 -4.49
CA LEU A 199 -6.64 -2.57 -5.70
C LEU A 199 -6.99 -3.74 -6.63
N PHE A 200 -6.98 -3.50 -7.94
CA PHE A 200 -7.27 -4.52 -8.96
C PHE A 200 -8.68 -5.12 -8.89
N SER A 201 -9.57 -4.55 -8.08
CA SER A 201 -10.99 -4.83 -8.17
C SER A 201 -11.58 -4.12 -9.39
N GLY A 202 -12.75 -4.58 -9.86
CA GLY A 202 -13.43 -3.94 -10.98
C GLY A 202 -13.78 -2.48 -10.68
N GLY A 203 -13.83 -1.66 -11.74
CA GLY A 203 -14.21 -0.24 -11.65
C GLY A 203 -13.06 0.75 -11.86
N PHE A 204 -11.80 0.30 -11.80
CA PHE A 204 -10.64 1.11 -12.17
C PHE A 204 -9.55 0.27 -12.84
N TYR A 205 -8.61 0.94 -13.52
CA TYR A 205 -7.39 0.35 -14.07
C TYR A 205 -6.20 1.32 -13.89
N ASP A 206 -4.99 0.92 -14.27
CA ASP A 206 -3.78 1.74 -14.12
C ASP A 206 -3.59 2.27 -12.70
N PHE A 207 -3.70 1.40 -11.69
CA PHE A 207 -3.47 1.78 -10.29
C PHE A 207 -2.03 2.26 -10.08
N PHE A 208 -1.85 3.32 -9.30
CA PHE A 208 -0.53 3.81 -8.90
C PHE A 208 -0.55 4.48 -7.53
N TRP A 209 0.59 4.49 -6.85
CA TRP A 209 0.85 5.40 -5.76
C TRP A 209 1.42 6.71 -6.30
N GLN A 210 0.69 7.80 -6.07
CA GLN A 210 1.20 9.15 -6.22
C GLN A 210 2.11 9.47 -5.02
N TYR A 211 3.41 9.47 -5.25
CA TYR A 211 4.43 9.67 -4.21
C TYR A 211 4.91 11.13 -4.22
N ALA A 212 4.27 11.98 -3.41
CA ALA A 212 4.62 13.40 -3.27
C ALA A 212 5.71 13.57 -2.19
N ASN A 213 6.96 13.75 -2.62
CA ASN A 213 8.13 13.76 -1.76
C ASN A 213 8.61 15.16 -1.41
N SER A 214 8.45 15.57 -0.15
CA SER A 214 8.96 16.82 0.42
C SER A 214 10.25 16.58 1.22
N GLY A 215 11.28 16.08 0.53
CA GLY A 215 12.62 15.89 1.11
C GLY A 215 12.80 14.65 1.99
N LEU A 216 11.88 13.68 1.96
CA LEU A 216 12.06 12.39 2.64
C LEU A 216 13.08 11.51 1.90
N ARG A 217 14.11 11.06 2.62
CA ARG A 217 15.21 10.25 2.06
C ARG A 217 14.86 8.78 1.91
N LEU A 218 14.08 8.23 2.83
CA LEU A 218 13.70 6.81 2.81
C LEU A 218 12.31 6.65 3.42
N LEU A 219 11.37 6.13 2.64
CA LEU A 219 10.18 5.48 3.15
C LEU A 219 10.43 3.97 3.17
N GLN A 220 10.24 3.33 4.32
CA GLN A 220 10.30 1.87 4.41
C GLN A 220 8.90 1.31 4.63
N LEU A 221 8.51 0.39 3.76
CA LEU A 221 7.28 -0.38 3.84
C LEU A 221 7.60 -1.84 4.18
N ARG A 222 6.71 -2.48 4.93
CA ARG A 222 6.74 -3.91 5.21
C ARG A 222 5.36 -4.51 4.95
N PHE A 223 5.35 -5.63 4.24
CA PHE A 223 4.15 -6.37 3.88
C PHE A 223 4.16 -7.70 4.62
N TYR A 224 3.15 -7.93 5.45
CA TYR A 224 3.02 -9.13 6.28
C TYR A 224 1.82 -9.93 5.78
N LEU A 225 2.07 -11.13 5.26
CA LEU A 225 1.00 -12.08 4.96
C LEU A 225 0.35 -12.55 6.28
N LEU A 226 -0.97 -12.75 6.25
CA LEU A 226 -1.79 -13.18 7.38
C LEU A 226 -2.21 -14.64 7.29
#